data_AF-A0A6B2Z3T0-F1
#
_entry.id   AF-A0A6B2Z3T0-F1
#
_cell.length_a   1.000
_cell.length_b   1.000
_cell.length_c   1.000
_cell.angle_alpha   90.00
_cell.angle_beta   90.00
_cell.angle_gamma   90.00
#
_symmetry.space_group_name_H-M   'P 1'
#
loop_
_entity.id
_entity.type
_entity.pdbx_description
1 polymer ?
#
loop_
_entity_poly.entity_id
_entity_poly.type
_entity_poly.pdbx_seq_one_letter_code
_entity_poly.pdbx_strand_id
1 'polypeptide(L)'
;MTYADHVVIATPTEESEVAPSRSEVDRGEGMIGRDVRMKVEKVLWSRSDPAQPAPATWQRSSSGWVFKEGDLDNRTEYALAERPRIELGHHYIIALAWRGATCSEGDPEEPARWVGLGEGSTVPYDDDTIGQGEMEGGEQSAKEVAAALSGSGDPVPRLEDELAGKSADALVAALKAACPTVASRSEAPAVRALASTCE
;
A
#
# COMPACT_ATOMS: atom_id res chain seq x y z
N MET A 1 10.13 12.92 -8.45
CA MET A 1 9.28 11.90 -7.82
C MET A 1 9.56 10.57 -8.49
N THR A 2 10.41 9.74 -7.88
CA THR A 2 10.62 8.35 -8.29
C THR A 2 10.19 7.52 -7.09
N TYR A 3 8.92 7.09 -7.05
CA TYR A 3 8.35 6.69 -5.75
C TYR A 3 8.60 5.22 -5.39
N ALA A 4 8.36 4.27 -6.29
CA ALA A 4 8.57 2.86 -5.99
C ALA A 4 9.99 2.39 -6.34
N ASP A 5 10.54 1.53 -5.50
CA ASP A 5 11.73 0.73 -5.80
C ASP A 5 11.34 -0.59 -6.48
N HIS A 6 10.20 -1.19 -6.07
CA HIS A 6 9.70 -2.44 -6.61
C HIS A 6 8.18 -2.41 -6.81
N VAL A 7 7.69 -3.19 -7.78
CA VAL A 7 6.27 -3.58 -7.88
C VAL A 7 6.21 -5.10 -7.74
N VAL A 8 5.41 -5.59 -6.81
CA VAL A 8 5.37 -7.01 -6.43
C VAL A 8 3.94 -7.55 -6.44
N ILE A 9 3.80 -8.85 -6.66
CA ILE A 9 2.63 -9.62 -6.21
C ILE A 9 2.95 -10.12 -4.81
N ALA A 10 2.04 -9.90 -3.87
CA ALA A 10 2.19 -10.33 -2.50
C ALA A 10 0.87 -10.80 -1.89
N THR A 11 1.00 -11.71 -0.93
CA THR A 11 -0.13 -12.25 -0.17
C THR A 11 0.11 -12.01 1.33
N PRO A 12 -0.92 -11.60 2.09
CA PRO A 12 -0.85 -11.55 3.54
C PRO A 12 -0.85 -12.98 4.10
N THR A 13 0.07 -13.27 5.02
CA THR A 13 0.25 -14.61 5.59
C THR A 13 -0.14 -14.69 7.06
N GLU A 14 -0.05 -13.57 7.78
CA GLU A 14 -0.39 -13.46 9.20
C GLU A 14 -0.93 -12.07 9.49
N GLU A 15 -1.79 -11.97 10.50
CA GLU A 15 -2.27 -10.70 11.02
C GLU A 15 -2.31 -10.72 12.55
N SER A 16 -2.20 -9.54 13.14
CA SER A 16 -2.38 -9.34 14.57
C SER A 16 -3.01 -7.98 14.83
N GLU A 17 -3.78 -7.89 15.91
CA GLU A 17 -4.40 -6.63 16.31
C GLU A 17 -3.38 -5.70 16.95
N VAL A 18 -3.49 -4.42 16.59
CA VAL A 18 -2.80 -3.33 17.27
C VAL A 18 -3.83 -2.62 18.15
N ALA A 19 -3.66 -2.75 19.46
CA ALA A 19 -4.58 -2.16 20.42
C ALA A 19 -4.66 -0.63 20.24
N PRO A 20 -5.86 -0.03 20.42
CA PRO A 20 -6.01 1.42 20.36
C PRO A 20 -5.22 2.08 21.49
N SER A 21 -4.88 3.35 21.29
CA SER A 21 -4.27 4.13 22.36
C SER A 21 -5.24 4.29 23.53
N ARG A 22 -4.69 4.42 24.74
CA ARG A 22 -5.50 4.74 25.94
C ARG A 22 -6.35 6.00 25.72
N SER A 23 -5.83 6.97 24.98
CA SER A 23 -6.56 8.21 24.67
C SER A 23 -7.82 7.99 23.83
N GLU A 24 -7.81 7.02 22.91
CA GLU A 24 -8.97 6.66 22.10
C GLU A 24 -10.02 5.95 22.96
N VAL A 25 -9.56 5.01 23.79
CA VAL A 25 -10.44 4.31 24.75
C VAL A 25 -11.09 5.29 25.72
N ASP A 26 -10.33 6.21 26.30
CA ASP A 26 -10.84 7.23 27.24
C ASP A 26 -11.82 8.21 26.57
N ARG A 27 -11.68 8.46 25.25
CA ARG A 27 -12.66 9.25 24.46
C ARG A 27 -13.90 8.45 24.08
N GLY A 28 -13.89 7.13 24.29
CA GLY A 28 -14.96 6.23 23.92
C GLY A 28 -15.04 5.93 22.42
N GLU A 29 -14.06 6.32 21.61
CA GLU A 29 -14.06 6.02 20.17
C GLU A 29 -12.64 5.98 19.61
N GLY A 30 -12.42 5.12 18.62
CA GLY A 30 -11.14 5.01 17.95
C GLY A 30 -11.04 3.81 17.02
N MET A 31 -9.80 3.44 16.70
CA MET A 31 -9.51 2.32 15.80
C MET A 31 -8.63 1.27 16.48
N ILE A 32 -9.02 0.01 16.33
CA ILE A 32 -8.14 -1.14 16.54
C ILE A 32 -7.42 -1.37 15.20
N GLY A 33 -6.10 -1.17 15.19
CA GLY A 33 -5.28 -1.36 13.99
C GLY A 33 -4.98 -2.82 13.72
N ARG A 34 -4.33 -3.08 12.59
CA ARG A 34 -3.78 -4.40 12.25
C ARG A 34 -2.32 -4.27 11.83
N ASP A 35 -1.53 -5.22 12.28
CA ASP A 35 -0.22 -5.50 11.72
C ASP A 35 -0.34 -6.76 10.85
N VAL A 36 -0.14 -6.59 9.55
CA VAL A 36 -0.26 -7.64 8.54
C VAL A 36 1.12 -8.00 7.98
N ARG A 37 1.50 -9.27 8.08
CA ARG A 37 2.72 -9.79 7.46
C ARG A 37 2.43 -10.16 6.02
N MET A 38 3.17 -9.55 5.11
CA MET A 38 3.09 -9.79 3.68
C MET A 38 4.25 -10.67 3.22
N LYS A 39 3.98 -11.56 2.27
CA LYS A 39 4.98 -12.36 1.57
C LYS A 39 5.00 -11.96 0.10
N VAL A 40 6.17 -11.63 -0.43
CA VAL A 40 6.36 -11.43 -1.87
C VAL A 40 6.38 -12.79 -2.56
N GLU A 41 5.49 -12.95 -3.52
CA GLU A 41 5.43 -14.14 -4.38
C GLU A 41 6.23 -13.93 -5.66
N LYS A 42 6.12 -12.73 -6.24
CA LYS A 42 6.77 -12.37 -7.51
C LYS A 42 7.11 -10.89 -7.53
N VAL A 43 8.30 -10.56 -8.02
CA VAL A 43 8.68 -9.19 -8.37
C VAL A 43 8.31 -8.96 -9.84
N LEU A 44 7.42 -8.00 -10.11
CA LEU A 44 6.98 -7.65 -11.46
C LEU A 44 7.89 -6.61 -12.10
N TRP A 45 8.35 -5.65 -11.31
CA TRP A 45 9.22 -4.58 -11.77
C TRP A 45 10.13 -4.13 -10.65
N SER A 46 11.31 -3.65 -11.02
CA SER A 46 12.25 -2.97 -10.13
C SER A 46 12.84 -1.80 -10.87
N ARG A 47 13.11 -0.71 -10.15
CA ARG A 47 13.98 0.34 -10.68
C ARG A 47 15.39 -0.22 -10.94
N SER A 48 16.14 0.43 -11.81
CA SER A 48 17.47 -0.03 -12.21
C SER A 48 18.50 -0.05 -11.08
N ASP A 49 18.33 0.84 -10.09
CA ASP A 49 19.23 0.99 -8.94
C ASP A 49 18.41 1.18 -7.66
N PRO A 50 17.79 0.10 -7.12
CA PRO A 50 16.95 0.19 -5.94
C PRO A 50 17.78 0.36 -4.67
N ALA A 51 17.27 1.12 -3.71
CA ALA A 51 18.00 1.39 -2.46
C ALA A 51 18.30 0.10 -1.66
N GLN A 52 17.43 -0.90 -1.79
CA GLN A 52 17.52 -2.22 -1.19
C GLN A 52 16.91 -3.25 -2.15
N PRO A 53 17.29 -4.54 -2.09
CA PRO A 53 16.63 -5.59 -2.86
C PRO A 53 15.20 -5.85 -2.36
N ALA A 54 14.29 -6.24 -3.25
CA ALA A 54 12.90 -6.55 -2.87
C ALA A 54 12.84 -7.54 -1.70
N PRO A 55 11.99 -7.30 -0.68
CA PRO A 55 11.91 -8.16 0.48
C PRO A 55 11.29 -9.51 0.11
N ALA A 56 11.66 -10.57 0.84
CA ALA A 56 10.89 -11.82 0.80
C ALA A 56 9.57 -11.67 1.58
N THR A 57 9.63 -10.99 2.72
CA THR A 57 8.49 -10.65 3.57
C THR A 57 8.66 -9.27 4.16
N TRP A 58 7.56 -8.60 4.49
CA TRP A 58 7.58 -7.36 5.25
C TRP A 58 6.33 -7.20 6.11
N GLN A 59 6.39 -6.33 7.10
CA GLN A 59 5.25 -5.98 7.94
C GLN A 59 4.61 -4.70 7.41
N ARG A 60 3.28 -4.68 7.32
CA ARG A 60 2.46 -3.54 6.94
C ARG A 60 1.47 -3.25 8.06
N SER A 61 1.34 -1.99 8.43
CA SER A 61 0.19 -1.54 9.23
C SER A 61 -1.00 -1.32 8.32
N SER A 62 -2.15 -1.85 8.72
CA SER A 62 -3.42 -1.79 7.98
C SER A 62 -4.57 -1.40 8.92
N SER A 63 -5.64 -0.90 8.33
CA SER A 63 -6.90 -0.64 9.04
C SER A 63 -7.49 -1.94 9.58
N GLY A 64 -7.98 -1.92 10.81
CA GLY A 64 -8.69 -3.04 11.43
C GLY A 64 -10.15 -2.71 11.64
N TRP A 65 -10.51 -2.32 12.85
CA TRP A 65 -11.89 -2.08 13.25
C TRP A 65 -12.05 -0.72 13.90
N VAL A 66 -13.22 -0.12 13.76
CA VAL A 66 -13.62 1.05 14.53
C VAL A 66 -14.52 0.62 15.68
N PHE A 67 -14.38 1.30 16.83
CA PHE A 67 -15.22 1.06 18.00
C PHE A 67 -15.82 2.38 18.50
N LYS A 68 -16.91 2.25 19.26
CA LYS A 68 -17.63 3.36 19.89
C LYS A 68 -18.00 3.01 21.32
N GLU A 69 -18.34 4.03 22.11
CA GLU A 69 -18.69 3.94 23.53
C GLU A 69 -17.63 3.24 24.40
N GLY A 70 -16.38 3.15 23.93
CA GLY A 70 -15.29 2.44 24.58
C GLY A 70 -15.41 0.91 24.56
N ASP A 71 -16.40 0.37 23.82
CA ASP A 71 -16.64 -1.07 23.71
C ASP A 71 -15.76 -1.67 22.62
N LEU A 72 -14.65 -2.29 23.02
CA LEU A 72 -13.70 -2.94 22.11
C LEU A 72 -14.21 -4.27 21.57
N ASP A 73 -15.22 -4.87 22.20
CA ASP A 73 -15.81 -6.15 21.76
C ASP A 73 -16.88 -5.92 20.70
N ASN A 74 -17.63 -4.80 20.77
CA ASN A 74 -18.62 -4.38 19.78
C ASN A 74 -18.04 -3.45 18.70
N ARG A 75 -17.03 -3.95 18.01
CA ARG A 75 -16.30 -3.23 16.95
C ARG A 75 -16.82 -3.55 15.55
N THR A 76 -16.66 -2.63 14.62
CA THR A 76 -17.06 -2.78 13.20
C THR A 76 -15.85 -2.76 12.30
N GLU A 77 -15.80 -3.64 11.31
CA GLU A 77 -14.75 -3.64 10.29
C GLU A 77 -14.71 -2.30 9.55
N TYR A 78 -13.52 -1.71 9.49
CA TYR A 78 -13.27 -0.47 8.76
C TYR A 78 -12.35 -0.67 7.55
N ALA A 79 -12.87 -0.43 6.36
CA ALA A 79 -12.08 -0.31 5.14
C ALA A 79 -12.13 1.13 4.61
N LEU A 80 -11.08 1.52 3.89
CA LEU A 80 -11.05 2.80 3.20
C LEU A 80 -11.80 2.69 1.87
N ALA A 81 -12.63 3.68 1.57
CA ALA A 81 -13.31 3.76 0.29
C ALA A 81 -12.31 3.73 -0.88
N GLU A 82 -12.65 2.96 -1.89
CA GLU A 82 -11.89 2.68 -3.11
C GLU A 82 -10.51 2.06 -2.84
N ARG A 83 -10.35 1.31 -1.74
CA ARG A 83 -9.12 0.62 -1.38
C ARG A 83 -9.36 -0.80 -0.86
N PRO A 84 -8.45 -1.74 -1.16
CA PRO A 84 -8.46 -3.04 -0.49
C PRO A 84 -8.15 -2.87 1.00
N ARG A 85 -8.76 -3.72 1.82
CA ARG A 85 -8.55 -3.83 3.27
C ARG A 85 -7.33 -4.69 3.61
N ILE A 86 -6.83 -5.49 2.66
CA ILE A 86 -5.73 -6.46 2.80
C ILE A 86 -6.15 -7.62 3.71
N GLU A 87 -6.94 -8.52 3.15
CA GLU A 87 -7.39 -9.74 3.81
C GLU A 87 -6.59 -10.98 3.43
N LEU A 88 -6.51 -11.92 4.38
CA LEU A 88 -5.94 -13.26 4.20
C LEU A 88 -6.66 -14.02 3.09
N GLY A 89 -5.92 -14.86 2.36
CA GLY A 89 -6.47 -15.66 1.26
C GLY A 89 -6.54 -14.96 -0.09
N HIS A 90 -6.17 -13.68 -0.15
CA HIS A 90 -6.13 -12.88 -1.36
C HIS A 90 -4.70 -12.52 -1.80
N HIS A 91 -4.57 -12.08 -3.04
CA HIS A 91 -3.33 -11.64 -3.66
C HIS A 91 -3.45 -10.18 -4.11
N TYR A 92 -2.35 -9.44 -3.99
CA TYR A 92 -2.33 -8.01 -4.28
C TYR A 92 -1.10 -7.63 -5.09
N ILE A 93 -1.27 -6.71 -6.03
CA ILE A 93 -0.15 -5.99 -6.65
C ILE A 93 0.13 -4.75 -5.81
N ILE A 94 1.37 -4.59 -5.34
CA ILE A 94 1.78 -3.51 -4.45
C ILE A 94 3.05 -2.83 -4.97
N ALA A 95 3.04 -1.50 -5.03
CA ALA A 95 4.24 -0.70 -5.23
C ALA A 95 4.95 -0.44 -3.89
N LEU A 96 6.20 -0.86 -3.76
CA LEU A 96 7.00 -0.77 -2.54
C LEU A 96 8.12 0.27 -2.67
N ALA A 97 8.39 0.97 -1.57
CA ALA A 97 9.53 1.86 -1.40
C ALA A 97 10.28 1.56 -0.09
N TRP A 98 11.59 1.72 -0.14
CA TRP A 98 12.43 1.66 1.05
C TRP A 98 12.39 2.99 1.78
N ARG A 99 11.94 2.97 3.03
CA ARG A 99 12.05 4.11 3.94
C ARG A 99 13.28 3.88 4.81
N GLY A 100 14.28 4.76 4.68
CA GLY A 100 15.43 4.78 5.59
C GLY A 100 15.00 5.07 7.03
N ALA A 101 15.87 4.73 7.99
CA ALA A 101 15.62 5.07 9.38
C ALA A 101 15.50 6.59 9.53
N THR A 102 14.55 7.04 10.34
CA THR A 102 14.34 8.46 10.62
C THR A 102 14.39 8.70 12.11
N CYS A 103 15.09 9.75 12.51
CA CYS A 103 15.13 10.23 13.88
C CYS A 103 14.84 11.72 13.85
N SER A 104 13.79 12.14 14.57
CA SER A 104 13.48 13.54 14.83
C SER A 104 13.96 13.89 16.24
N GLU A 105 14.43 15.11 16.45
CA GLU A 105 14.90 15.55 17.76
C GLU A 105 13.81 15.35 18.84
N GLY A 106 14.08 14.52 19.84
CA GLY A 106 13.16 14.19 20.92
C GLY A 106 12.27 12.96 20.70
N ASP A 107 12.27 12.37 19.50
CA ASP A 107 11.49 11.17 19.18
C ASP A 107 12.37 9.91 19.16
N PRO A 108 11.84 8.72 19.51
CA PRO A 108 12.52 7.45 19.28
C PRO A 108 12.85 7.26 17.79
N GLU A 109 13.96 6.57 17.51
CA GLU A 109 14.31 6.21 16.14
C GLU A 109 13.22 5.34 15.50
N GLU A 110 12.69 5.78 14.36
CA GLU A 110 11.88 4.92 13.50
C GLU A 110 12.82 4.07 12.64
N PRO A 111 12.78 2.73 12.76
CA PRO A 111 13.66 1.86 12.00
C PRO A 111 13.35 1.92 10.51
N ALA A 112 14.38 1.68 9.70
CA ALA A 112 14.25 1.53 8.26
C ALA A 112 13.33 0.35 7.91
N ARG A 113 12.46 0.53 6.93
CA ARG A 113 11.44 -0.47 6.57
C ARG A 113 10.95 -0.33 5.14
N TRP A 114 10.42 -1.42 4.61
CA TRP A 114 9.61 -1.39 3.39
C TRP A 114 8.23 -0.82 3.69
N VAL A 115 7.75 0.06 2.82
CA VAL A 115 6.41 0.63 2.88
C VAL A 115 5.74 0.56 1.51
N GLY A 116 4.41 0.47 1.47
CA GLY A 116 3.66 0.79 0.26
C GLY A 116 3.71 2.29 -0.02
N LEU A 117 3.44 2.71 -1.26
CA LEU A 117 3.37 4.15 -1.61
C LEU A 117 2.11 4.86 -1.08
N GLY A 118 1.32 4.17 -0.27
CA GLY A 118 0.01 4.59 0.21
C GLY A 118 -1.05 3.56 -0.19
N GLU A 119 -2.23 3.70 0.39
CA GLU A 119 -3.31 2.73 0.18
C GLU A 119 -3.75 2.65 -1.28
N GLY A 120 -3.66 3.75 -2.03
CA GLY A 120 -3.99 3.78 -3.45
C GLY A 120 -2.98 3.14 -4.40
N SER A 121 -1.90 2.58 -3.86
CA SER A 121 -0.87 1.87 -4.65
C SER A 121 -0.99 0.34 -4.56
N THR A 122 -2.13 -0.13 -4.06
CA THR A 122 -2.45 -1.55 -3.93
C THR A 122 -3.65 -1.89 -4.79
N VAL A 123 -3.52 -2.95 -5.59
CA VAL A 123 -4.57 -3.42 -6.51
C VAL A 123 -4.89 -4.88 -6.22
N PRO A 124 -6.17 -5.28 -6.12
CA PRO A 124 -6.57 -6.68 -6.00
C PRO A 124 -6.08 -7.51 -7.19
N TYR A 125 -5.61 -8.74 -6.95
CA TYR A 125 -4.97 -9.59 -7.97
C TYR A 125 -5.26 -11.08 -7.75
N ASP A 126 -6.51 -11.46 -7.51
CA ASP A 126 -6.88 -12.87 -7.44
C ASP A 126 -7.01 -13.49 -8.83
N ASP A 127 -6.83 -14.81 -8.90
CA ASP A 127 -6.97 -15.60 -10.14
C ASP A 127 -6.15 -15.03 -11.31
N ASP A 128 -4.93 -14.57 -11.02
CA ASP A 128 -4.01 -13.93 -11.96
C ASP A 128 -4.59 -12.71 -12.71
N THR A 129 -5.62 -12.06 -12.15
CA THR A 129 -6.43 -11.03 -12.80
C THR A 129 -6.40 -9.71 -12.04
N ILE A 130 -5.94 -8.64 -12.70
CA ILE A 130 -5.89 -7.28 -12.13
C ILE A 130 -7.31 -6.78 -11.86
N GLY A 131 -7.55 -6.34 -10.62
CA GLY A 131 -8.83 -5.83 -10.15
C GLY A 131 -9.82 -6.90 -9.68
N GLN A 132 -9.42 -8.18 -9.69
CA GLN A 132 -10.20 -9.28 -9.11
C GLN A 132 -9.78 -9.47 -7.65
N GLY A 133 -10.74 -9.68 -6.74
CA GLY A 133 -10.47 -10.07 -5.36
C GLY A 133 -11.02 -9.11 -4.32
N GLU A 134 -10.37 -9.05 -3.16
CA GLU A 134 -10.83 -8.24 -2.02
C GLU A 134 -10.74 -6.74 -2.30
N MET A 135 -11.81 -6.03 -1.93
CA MET A 135 -11.96 -4.59 -2.02
C MET A 135 -12.92 -4.10 -0.95
N GLU A 136 -12.52 -3.11 -0.17
CA GLU A 136 -13.34 -2.52 0.90
C GLU A 136 -13.87 -3.55 1.94
N GLY A 137 -13.22 -4.69 2.11
CA GLY A 137 -13.67 -5.79 2.97
C GLY A 137 -14.71 -6.72 2.32
N GLY A 138 -15.01 -6.55 1.03
CA GLY A 138 -15.84 -7.46 0.23
C GLY A 138 -15.08 -8.01 -0.98
N GLU A 139 -15.65 -8.97 -1.68
CA GLU A 139 -15.09 -9.46 -2.94
C GLU A 139 -15.68 -8.68 -4.13
N GLN A 140 -14.85 -8.37 -5.12
CA GLN A 140 -15.27 -7.82 -6.40
C GLN A 140 -14.70 -8.62 -7.58
N SER A 141 -15.41 -8.56 -8.71
CA SER A 141 -14.88 -9.08 -9.97
C SER A 141 -14.25 -7.99 -10.83
N ALA A 142 -13.20 -8.34 -11.57
CA ALA A 142 -12.57 -7.42 -12.53
C ALA A 142 -13.55 -6.97 -13.63
N LYS A 143 -14.58 -7.78 -13.93
CA LYS A 143 -15.65 -7.43 -14.88
C LYS A 143 -16.55 -6.31 -14.34
N GLU A 144 -16.91 -6.37 -13.06
CA GLU A 144 -17.70 -5.32 -12.41
C GLU A 144 -16.93 -4.00 -12.36
N VAL A 145 -15.63 -4.07 -12.04
CA VAL A 145 -14.71 -2.92 -12.10
C VAL A 145 -14.70 -2.31 -13.51
N ALA A 146 -14.44 -3.11 -14.54
CA ALA A 146 -14.40 -2.62 -15.92
C ALA A 146 -15.73 -2.01 -16.39
N ALA A 147 -16.86 -2.56 -15.94
CA ALA A 147 -18.19 -2.04 -16.26
C ALA A 147 -18.46 -0.69 -15.56
N ALA A 148 -18.07 -0.55 -14.28
CA ALA A 148 -18.20 0.70 -13.54
C ALA A 148 -17.37 1.82 -14.17
N LEU A 149 -16.15 1.52 -14.60
CA LEU A 149 -15.25 2.47 -15.24
C LEU A 149 -15.75 2.95 -16.60
N SER A 150 -16.33 2.04 -17.40
CA SER A 150 -16.94 2.37 -18.69
C SER A 150 -18.13 3.32 -18.57
N GLY A 151 -18.77 3.40 -17.40
CA GLY A 151 -19.90 4.28 -17.11
C GLY A 151 -19.53 5.61 -16.42
N SER A 152 -18.28 5.78 -15.98
CA SER A 152 -17.83 6.91 -15.14
C SER A 152 -17.76 8.25 -15.87
N GLY A 153 -17.63 8.25 -17.20
CA GLY A 153 -17.53 9.46 -18.00
C GLY A 153 -16.22 10.24 -17.81
N ASP A 154 -15.22 9.67 -17.13
CA ASP A 154 -13.93 10.31 -16.93
C ASP A 154 -13.17 10.46 -18.26
N PRO A 155 -12.71 11.67 -18.62
CA PRO A 155 -12.15 11.94 -19.94
C PRO A 155 -10.72 11.39 -20.14
N VAL A 156 -10.07 10.90 -19.08
CA VAL A 156 -8.73 10.32 -19.15
C VAL A 156 -8.75 8.95 -18.45
N PRO A 157 -8.64 7.83 -19.18
CA PRO A 157 -8.55 6.52 -18.57
C PRO A 157 -7.28 6.43 -17.72
N ARG A 158 -7.41 5.99 -16.47
CA ARG A 158 -6.26 5.73 -15.61
C ARG A 158 -5.65 4.37 -15.98
N LEU A 159 -4.38 4.16 -15.68
CA LEU A 159 -3.69 2.92 -16.07
C LEU A 159 -4.33 1.69 -15.43
N GLU A 160 -4.76 1.81 -14.18
CA GLU A 160 -5.52 0.79 -13.47
C GLU A 160 -6.81 0.39 -14.20
N ASP A 161 -7.47 1.36 -14.85
CA ASP A 161 -8.71 1.16 -15.58
C ASP A 161 -8.46 0.40 -16.90
N GLU A 162 -7.36 0.73 -17.59
CA GLU A 162 -6.95 0.04 -18.81
C GLU A 162 -6.48 -1.40 -18.55
N LEU A 163 -5.96 -1.67 -17.36
CA LEU A 163 -5.39 -2.96 -16.99
C LEU A 163 -6.39 -3.88 -16.27
N ALA A 164 -7.55 -3.38 -15.84
CA ALA A 164 -8.59 -4.18 -15.23
C ALA A 164 -8.95 -5.41 -16.09
N GLY A 165 -9.00 -6.58 -15.47
CA GLY A 165 -9.28 -7.85 -16.13
C GLY A 165 -8.11 -8.45 -16.92
N LYS A 166 -6.91 -7.83 -16.89
CA LYS A 166 -5.70 -8.34 -17.54
C LYS A 166 -4.79 -9.03 -16.52
N SER A 167 -3.73 -9.69 -17.03
CA SER A 167 -2.71 -10.32 -16.19
C SER A 167 -1.60 -9.36 -15.78
N ALA A 168 -0.79 -9.77 -14.81
CA ALA A 168 0.41 -9.03 -14.40
C ALA A 168 1.42 -8.80 -15.55
N ASP A 169 1.46 -9.67 -16.56
CA ASP A 169 2.35 -9.48 -17.72
C ASP A 169 1.96 -8.24 -18.55
N ALA A 170 0.66 -7.91 -18.61
CA ALA A 170 0.19 -6.67 -19.24
C ALA A 170 0.68 -5.43 -18.47
N LEU A 171 0.64 -5.49 -17.14
CA LEU A 171 1.21 -4.44 -16.29
C LEU A 171 2.73 -4.30 -16.51
N VAL A 172 3.46 -5.41 -16.54
CA VAL A 172 4.92 -5.39 -16.80
C VAL A 172 5.23 -4.77 -18.17
N ALA A 173 4.45 -5.09 -19.20
CA ALA A 173 4.61 -4.49 -20.52
C ALA A 173 4.33 -2.98 -20.49
N ALA A 174 3.27 -2.55 -19.81
CA ALA A 174 2.93 -1.14 -19.64
C ALA A 174 4.04 -0.37 -18.90
N LEU A 175 4.55 -0.92 -17.78
CA LEU A 175 5.64 -0.32 -17.01
C LEU A 175 6.94 -0.20 -17.82
N LYS A 176 7.24 -1.17 -18.70
CA LYS A 176 8.41 -1.11 -19.59
C LYS A 176 8.24 -0.09 -20.72
N ALA A 177 7.00 0.10 -21.20
CA ALA A 177 6.69 1.06 -22.25
C ALA A 177 6.60 2.50 -21.72
N ALA A 178 6.39 2.68 -20.42
CA ALA A 178 6.30 3.99 -19.79
C ALA A 178 7.65 4.73 -19.86
N CYS A 179 7.66 5.88 -20.54
CA CYS A 179 8.79 6.81 -20.50
C CYS A 179 8.69 7.68 -19.24
N PRO A 180 9.71 7.71 -18.36
CA PRO A 180 9.74 8.63 -17.24
C PRO A 180 9.66 10.07 -17.75
N THR A 181 8.61 10.80 -17.41
CA THR A 181 8.56 12.23 -17.69
C THR A 181 9.52 12.93 -16.72
N VAL A 182 10.48 13.69 -17.24
CA VAL A 182 11.47 14.41 -16.43
C VAL A 182 10.76 15.28 -15.39
N ALA A 183 11.16 15.12 -14.12
CA ALA A 183 10.60 15.87 -13.01
C ALA A 183 10.68 17.39 -13.25
N SER A 184 9.54 18.08 -13.11
CA SER A 184 9.51 19.52 -12.95
C SER A 184 10.34 19.91 -11.72
N ARG A 185 11.46 20.60 -11.97
CA ARG A 185 12.36 21.17 -10.97
C ARG A 185 11.60 22.11 -10.04
N SER A 186 11.47 21.73 -8.78
CA SER A 186 11.41 22.67 -7.66
C SER A 186 12.36 22.16 -6.58
N GLU A 187 13.66 22.14 -6.92
CA GLU A 187 14.73 22.03 -5.93
C GLU A 187 14.86 23.39 -5.24
N ALA A 188 14.33 23.50 -4.02
CA ALA A 188 14.94 24.41 -3.05
C ALA A 188 16.28 23.78 -2.62
N PRO A 189 17.37 24.55 -2.48
CA PRO A 189 18.69 23.99 -2.24
C PRO A 189 18.72 23.27 -0.91
N ALA A 190 19.28 22.05 -0.92
CA ALA A 190 19.62 21.31 0.28
C ALA A 190 20.52 22.17 1.17
N VAL A 191 20.00 22.57 2.33
CA VAL A 191 20.85 23.05 3.42
C VAL A 191 21.70 21.87 3.84
N ARG A 192 23.02 22.00 3.66
CA ARG A 192 24.04 21.07 4.15
C ARG A 192 23.72 20.70 5.60
N ALA A 193 23.28 19.48 5.84
CA ALA A 193 23.30 18.89 7.16
C ALA A 193 24.77 18.75 7.57
N LEU A 194 25.17 19.53 8.58
CA LEU A 194 26.38 19.21 9.35
C LEU A 194 26.14 17.86 9.99
N ALA A 195 27.09 16.96 9.82
CA ALA A 195 27.09 15.64 10.45
C ALA A 195 26.92 15.80 11.96
N SER A 196 25.77 15.40 12.49
CA SER A 196 25.63 15.10 13.91
C SER A 196 25.82 13.60 14.02
N THR A 197 26.99 13.21 14.54
CA THR A 197 27.21 11.86 15.04
C THR A 197 26.24 11.62 16.20
N CYS A 198 25.51 10.51 16.15
CA CYS A 198 24.78 9.99 17.29
C CYS A 198 25.79 9.61 18.38
N GLU A 199 25.63 10.15 19.59
CA GLU A 199 26.18 9.59 20.83
C GLU A 199 25.05 8.94 21.63
#